data_AF-A0A525BZ51-F1
#
_entry.id   AF-A0A525BZ51-F1
#
_cell.length_a   1.000
_cell.length_b   1.000
_cell.length_c   1.000
_cell.angle_alpha   90.00
_cell.angle_beta   90.00
_cell.angle_gamma   90.00
#
_symmetry.space_group_name_H-M   'P 1'
#
loop_
_entity.id
_entity.type
_entity.pdbx_description
1 polymer ?
#
loop_
_entity_poly.entity_id
_entity_poly.type
_entity_poly.pdbx_seq_one_letter_code
_entity_poly.pdbx_strand_id
1 'polypeptide(L)' 'MPSDNKQKRVIVMAGGTGGHIFPAMAVADYLAERGVEIIWFGCENSMESRLVPEKGYK' A
#
# COMPACT_ATOMS: atom_id res chain seq x y z
N MET A 1 -27.55 13.47 -11.08
CA MET A 1 -26.64 12.32 -11.24
C MET A 1 -25.82 12.26 -9.96
N PRO A 2 -26.00 11.25 -9.07
CA PRO A 2 -25.03 11.05 -8.01
C PRO A 2 -23.73 10.69 -8.72
N SER A 3 -22.75 11.58 -8.66
CA SER A 3 -21.38 11.24 -8.99
C SER A 3 -20.92 10.22 -7.97
N ASP A 4 -20.99 8.94 -8.32
CA ASP A 4 -20.44 7.82 -7.54
C ASP A 4 -18.93 8.01 -7.44
N ASN A 5 -18.50 8.88 -6.54
CA ASN A 5 -17.10 9.08 -6.20
C ASN A 5 -16.66 7.93 -5.30
N LYS A 6 -16.69 6.70 -5.84
CA LYS A 6 -16.07 5.55 -5.20
C LYS A 6 -14.59 5.85 -5.11
N GLN A 7 -14.09 6.06 -3.89
CA GLN A 7 -12.65 6.09 -3.67
C GLN A 7 -12.05 4.81 -4.24
N LYS A 8 -11.07 4.99 -5.12
CA LYS A 8 -10.34 3.88 -5.71
C LYS A 8 -9.56 3.19 -4.59
N ARG A 9 -9.56 1.88 -4.58
CA ARG A 9 -8.86 1.07 -3.58
C ARG A 9 -7.99 0.05 -4.28
N VAL A 10 -6.77 -0.12 -3.79
CA VAL A 10 -5.83 -1.14 -4.29
C VAL A 10 -5.31 -1.97 -3.14
N ILE A 11 -5.05 -3.23 -3.44
CA ILE A 11 -4.35 -4.14 -2.53
C ILE A 11 -2.94 -4.33 -3.09
N VAL A 12 -1.94 -4.10 -2.25
CA VAL A 12 -0.53 -4.30 -2.56
C VAL A 12 -0.08 -5.58 -1.86
N MET A 13 0.46 -6.51 -2.63
CA MET A 13 1.06 -7.75 -2.14
C MET A 13 2.54 -7.75 -2.49
N ALA A 14 3.36 -7.23 -1.58
CA ALA A 14 4.80 -7.24 -1.71
C ALA A 14 5.44 -7.59 -0.36
N GLY A 15 6.47 -8.43 -0.39
CA GLY A 15 7.16 -8.93 0.80
C GLY A 15 8.51 -9.55 0.46
N GLY A 16 9.21 -10.03 1.48
CA GLY A 16 10.55 -10.60 1.35
C GLY A 16 11.64 -9.60 1.75
N THR A 17 12.59 -9.32 0.85
CA THR A 17 13.65 -8.33 1.09
C THR A 17 13.26 -6.94 0.58
N GLY A 18 14.06 -5.92 0.91
CA GLY A 18 13.83 -4.55 0.47
C GLY A 18 13.68 -4.37 -1.04
N GLY A 19 14.26 -5.25 -1.87
CA GLY A 19 14.23 -5.16 -3.32
C GLY A 19 12.82 -5.18 -3.94
N HIS A 20 11.84 -5.82 -3.28
CA HIS A 20 10.43 -5.80 -3.71
C HIS A 20 9.59 -4.82 -2.89
N ILE A 21 9.91 -4.67 -1.61
CA ILE A 21 9.14 -3.84 -0.67
C ILE A 21 9.27 -2.36 -1.05
N PHE A 22 10.48 -1.84 -1.25
CA PHE A 22 10.66 -0.40 -1.51
C PHE A 22 10.04 0.07 -2.83
N PRO A 23 10.19 -0.66 -3.97
CA PRO A 23 9.50 -0.27 -5.20
C PRO A 23 7.96 -0.33 -5.07
N ALA A 24 7.43 -1.35 -4.38
CA ALA A 24 5.99 -1.46 -4.15
C ALA A 24 5.47 -0.32 -3.26
N MET A 25 6.22 0.06 -2.22
CA MET A 25 5.91 1.25 -1.39
C MET A 25 5.95 2.54 -2.20
N ALA A 26 6.93 2.71 -3.11
CA ALA A 26 6.99 3.90 -3.95
C ALA A 26 5.76 4.04 -4.87
N VAL A 27 5.26 2.93 -5.42
CA VAL A 27 4.01 2.91 -6.20
C VAL A 27 2.80 3.16 -5.31
N ALA A 28 2.76 2.57 -4.11
CA ALA A 28 1.69 2.79 -3.14
C ALA A 28 1.59 4.25 -2.71
N ASP A 29 2.72 4.89 -2.39
CA ASP A 29 2.80 6.33 -2.04
C ASP A 29 2.25 7.19 -3.19
N TYR A 30 2.69 6.93 -4.42
CA TYR A 30 2.22 7.66 -5.61
C TYR A 30 0.71 7.55 -5.83
N LEU A 31 0.11 6.40 -5.51
CA LEU A 31 -1.33 6.17 -5.60
C LEU A 31 -2.08 6.82 -4.43
N ALA A 32 -1.53 6.75 -3.21
CA ALA A 32 -2.09 7.39 -2.02
C ALA A 32 -2.22 8.91 -2.22
N GLU A 33 -1.21 9.56 -2.81
CA GLU A 33 -1.23 10.99 -3.18
C GLU A 33 -2.37 11.35 -4.15
N ARG A 34 -2.89 10.38 -4.90
CA ARG A 34 -4.03 10.54 -5.84
C ARG A 34 -5.38 10.20 -5.21
N GLY A 35 -5.42 10.04 -3.89
CA GLY A 35 -6.62 9.70 -3.15
C GLY A 35 -7.05 8.25 -3.33
N VAL A 36 -6.12 7.35 -3.67
CA VAL A 36 -6.37 5.90 -3.70
C VAL A 36 -6.13 5.32 -2.31
N GLU A 37 -7.09 4.55 -1.80
CA GLU A 37 -6.92 3.80 -0.56
C GLU A 37 -6.00 2.61 -0.79
N ILE A 38 -4.93 2.52 0.00
CA ILE A 38 -3.95 1.45 -0.05
C ILE A 38 -4.21 0.45 1.07
N ILE A 39 -4.34 -0.82 0.72
CA ILE A 39 -4.32 -1.94 1.66
C ILE A 39 -3.07 -2.77 1.37
N TRP A 40 -2.28 -3.06 2.39
CA TRP A 40 -1.09 -3.89 2.24
C TRP A 40 -1.30 -5.27 2.84
N PHE A 41 -1.13 -6.30 2.02
CA PHE A 41 -1.22 -7.70 2.46
C PHE A 41 0.17 -8.33 2.46
N GLY A 42 0.75 -8.44 3.66
CA GLY A 42 2.09 -9.00 3.89
C GLY A 42 2.07 -10.18 4.84
N CYS A 43 3.26 -10.72 5.15
CA CYS A 43 3.42 -11.78 6.15
C CYS A 43 3.66 -11.21 7.55
N GLU A 44 3.31 -11.97 8.59
CA GLU A 44 3.70 -11.64 9.96
C GLU A 44 5.22 -11.90 10.17
N ASN A 45 5.84 -11.17 11.12
CA ASN A 45 7.27 -11.28 11.48
C ASN A 45 8.27 -11.02 10.33
N SER A 46 7.89 -10.24 9.34
CA SER A 46 8.69 -9.94 8.16
C SER A 46 9.21 -8.50 8.15
N MET A 47 9.98 -8.14 7.12
CA MET A 47 10.45 -6.76 6.96
C MET A 47 9.29 -5.80 6.69
N GLU A 48 8.34 -6.20 5.84
CA GLU A 48 7.16 -5.39 5.55
C GLU A 48 6.27 -5.18 6.78
N SER A 49 6.17 -6.15 7.69
CA SER A 49 5.37 -6.00 8.92
C SER A 49 5.89 -4.90 9.86
N ARG A 50 7.14 -4.44 9.67
CA ARG A 50 7.74 -3.31 10.42
C ARG A 50 7.68 -2.00 9.63
N LEU A 51 7.97 -2.05 8.33
CA LEU A 51 8.10 -0.84 7.49
C LEU A 51 6.74 -0.27 7.04
N VAL A 52 5.76 -1.14 6.78
CA VAL A 52 4.47 -0.74 6.22
C VAL A 52 3.60 0.07 7.20
N PRO A 53 3.48 -0.31 8.49
CA PRO A 53 2.69 0.46 9.44
C PRO A 53 3.13 1.92 9.60
N GLU A 54 4.42 2.21 9.43
CA GLU A 54 4.97 3.58 9.50
C GLU A 54 4.47 4.49 8.36
N LYS A 55 3.99 3.91 7.25
CA LYS A 55 3.47 4.66 6.10
C LYS A 55 1.99 5.01 6.19
N GLY A 56 1.26 4.46 7.17
CA GLY A 56 -0.18 4.69 7.30
C GLY A 56 -1.04 3.98 6.25
N TYR A 57 -0.52 2.93 5.61
CA TYR A 57 -1.35 2.02 4.82
C TYR A 57 -2.27 1.21 5.73
N LYS A 58 -3.39 0.70 5.19
CA LYS A 58 -4.29 -0.19 5.92
C LYS A 58 -3.89 -1.65 5.83
#